data_AF-A0A9E1KPX1-F1
#
_entry.id   AF-A0A9E1KPX1-F1
#
_cell.length_a   1.000
_cell.length_b   1.000
_cell.length_c   1.000
_cell.angle_alpha   90.00
_cell.angle_beta   90.00
_cell.angle_gamma   90.00
#
_symmetry.space_group_name_H-M   'P 1'
#
loop_
_entity.id
_entity.type
_entity.pdbx_description
1 polymer ?
#
loop_
_entity_poly.entity_id
_entity_poly.type
_entity_poly.pdbx_seq_one_letter_code
_entity_poly.pdbx_strand_id
1 'polypeptide(L)'
;DLNPYLLFAVLLAAMMEGMQQKLVPDNPVTGDGYSQETELLPVYMQDAVKRFGESNFIKTNLGSELQRIYTLTKEQEIAEFRRRITALEYQSYLEIL
;
A
#
# COMPACT_ATOMS: atom_id res chain seq x y z
N ASP A 1 -10.10 -1.80 3.15
CA ASP A 1 -11.00 -0.74 2.65
C ASP A 1 -10.24 0.36 1.96
N LEU A 2 -10.87 1.01 0.98
CA LEU A 2 -10.25 2.03 0.15
C LEU A 2 -11.25 3.14 -0.16
N ASN A 3 -10.85 4.40 -0.01
CA ASN A 3 -11.68 5.54 -0.34
C ASN A 3 -11.77 5.67 -1.88
N PRO A 4 -12.96 5.55 -2.50
CA PRO A 4 -13.10 5.53 -3.95
C PRO A 4 -12.58 6.80 -4.63
N TYR A 5 -12.68 7.96 -3.96
CA TYR A 5 -12.16 9.22 -4.52
C TYR A 5 -10.63 9.21 -4.57
N LEU A 6 -9.97 8.75 -3.50
CA LEU A 6 -8.52 8.62 -3.47
C LEU A 6 -8.05 7.56 -4.48
N LEU A 7 -8.80 6.47 -4.64
CA LEU A 7 -8.52 5.45 -5.65
C LEU A 7 -8.44 6.06 -7.05
N PHE A 8 -9.52 6.73 -7.47
CA PHE A 8 -9.61 7.27 -8.81
C PHE A 8 -8.62 8.41 -9.03
N ALA A 9 -8.37 9.24 -8.02
CA ALA A 9 -7.34 10.29 -8.12
C ALA A 9 -5.95 9.70 -8.39
N VAL A 10 -5.53 8.70 -7.63
CA VAL A 10 -4.21 8.03 -7.81
C VAL A 10 -4.16 7.30 -9.15
N LEU A 11 -5.22 6.58 -9.50
CA LEU A 11 -5.28 5.76 -10.71
C LEU A 11 -5.23 6.63 -11.98
N LEU A 12 -6.02 7.71 -12.01
CA LEU A 12 -6.02 8.65 -13.13
C LEU A 12 -4.68 9.39 -13.25
N ALA A 13 -4.10 9.82 -12.13
CA ALA A 13 -2.77 10.43 -12.13
C ALA A 13 -1.71 9.48 -12.70
N ALA A 14 -1.75 8.20 -12.34
CA ALA A 14 -0.79 7.20 -12.83
C ALA A 14 -0.95 6.96 -14.34
N MET A 15 -2.19 6.85 -14.82
CA MET A 15 -2.48 6.75 -16.25
C MET A 15 -1.99 7.98 -17.02
N MET A 16 -2.29 9.19 -16.51
CA MET A 16 -1.85 10.44 -17.14
C MET A 16 -0.33 10.54 -17.21
N GLU A 17 0.36 10.22 -16.11
CA GLU A 17 1.82 10.24 -16.05
C GLU A 17 2.43 9.23 -17.04
N GLY A 18 1.89 8.00 -17.09
CA GLY A 18 2.32 6.98 -18.05
C GLY A 18 2.13 7.42 -19.51
N MET A 19 0.99 8.04 -19.84
CA MET A 19 0.72 8.57 -21.19
C MET A 19 1.65 9.74 -21.55
N GLN A 20 1.88 10.67 -20.62
CA GLN A 20 2.75 11.84 -20.84
C GLN A 20 4.22 11.43 -21.04
N GLN A 21 4.70 10.50 -20.21
CA GLN A 21 6.07 9.99 -20.27
C GLN A 21 6.26 8.89 -21.32
N LYS A 22 5.17 8.45 -21.97
CA LYS A 22 5.16 7.33 -22.93
C LYS A 22 5.80 6.06 -22.37
N LEU A 23 5.48 5.75 -21.11
CA LEU A 23 5.99 4.55 -20.45
C LEU A 23 5.44 3.30 -21.15
N VAL A 24 6.32 2.33 -21.38
CA VAL A 24 5.95 1.04 -21.96
C VAL A 24 5.86 0.05 -20.80
N PRO A 25 4.69 -0.59 -20.56
CA PRO A 25 4.59 -1.63 -19.55
C PRO A 25 5.39 -2.85 -19.97
N ASP A 26 5.80 -3.65 -18.98
CA ASP A 26 6.43 -4.94 -19.25
C ASP A 26 5.48 -5.88 -19.99
N ASN A 27 6.06 -6.94 -20.57
CA ASN A 27 5.29 -7.94 -21.28
C ASN A 27 4.22 -8.55 -20.34
N PRO A 28 3.01 -8.82 -20.86
CA PRO A 28 1.97 -9.44 -20.07
C PRO A 28 2.43 -10.82 -19.59
N VAL A 29 2.15 -11.12 -18.32
CA VAL A 29 2.40 -12.43 -17.74
C VAL A 29 1.52 -13.47 -18.46
N THR A 30 2.14 -14.51 -19.01
CA THR A 30 1.45 -15.66 -19.64
C THR A 30 1.58 -16.92 -18.78
N GLY A 31 0.50 -17.67 -18.59
CA GLY A 31 0.49 -18.88 -17.77
C GLY A 31 0.18 -18.58 -16.30
N ASP A 32 0.84 -19.28 -15.37
CA ASP A 32 0.65 -19.09 -13.93
C ASP A 32 1.52 -17.95 -13.38
N GLY A 33 0.88 -16.83 -13.04
CA GLY A 33 1.56 -15.66 -12.46
C GLY A 33 2.13 -15.88 -11.05
N TYR A 34 1.66 -16.89 -10.31
CA TYR A 34 2.24 -17.23 -8.99
C TYR A 34 3.59 -17.95 -9.11
N SER A 35 3.87 -18.54 -10.27
CA SER A 35 5.13 -19.26 -10.53
C SER A 35 6.28 -18.36 -11.00
N GLN A 36 5.99 -17.07 -11.27
CA GLN A 36 6.97 -16.12 -11.80
C GLN A 36 7.53 -15.23 -10.69
N GLU A 37 8.86 -15.12 -10.61
CA GLU A 37 9.51 -14.15 -9.73
C GLU A 37 9.29 -12.73 -10.26
N THR A 38 8.40 -11.98 -9.59
CA THR A 38 8.08 -10.58 -9.89
C THR A 38 8.28 -9.71 -8.65
N GLU A 39 8.41 -8.38 -8.83
CA GLU A 39 8.48 -7.47 -7.70
C GLU A 39 7.19 -7.59 -6.86
N LEU A 40 7.34 -8.00 -5.60
CA LEU A 40 6.21 -8.23 -4.72
C LEU A 40 5.64 -6.89 -4.23
N LEU A 41 4.32 -6.82 -4.21
CA LEU A 41 3.62 -5.76 -3.50
C LEU A 41 3.89 -5.86 -1.99
N PRO A 42 3.85 -4.73 -1.25
CA PRO A 42 3.99 -4.76 0.19
C PRO A 42 2.97 -5.71 0.82
N VAL A 43 3.47 -6.73 1.55
CA VAL A 43 2.62 -7.72 2.22
C VAL A 43 2.00 -7.14 3.49
N TYR A 44 2.75 -6.29 4.20
CA TYR A 44 2.27 -5.66 5.42
C TYR A 44 1.86 -4.21 5.17
N MET A 45 0.75 -3.82 5.80
CA MET A 45 0.19 -2.46 5.72
C MET A 45 1.23 -1.38 6.08
N GLN A 46 2.10 -1.65 7.05
CA GLN A 46 3.17 -0.75 7.47
C GLN A 46 4.13 -0.39 6.34
N ASP A 47 4.46 -1.36 5.48
CA ASP A 47 5.41 -1.19 4.39
C ASP A 47 4.75 -0.43 3.24
N ALA A 48 3.45 -0.67 2.99
CA ALA A 48 2.65 0.11 2.05
C ALA A 48 2.54 1.59 2.48
N VAL A 49 2.27 1.85 3.77
CA VAL A 49 2.16 3.21 4.31
C VAL A 49 3.51 3.94 4.25
N LYS A 50 4.61 3.25 4.56
CA LYS A 50 5.95 3.80 4.41
C LYS A 50 6.26 4.16 2.95
N ARG A 51 6.02 3.23 2.01
CA ARG A 51 6.21 3.47 0.57
C ARG A 51 5.34 4.63 0.06
N PHE A 52 4.12 4.76 0.57
CA PHE A 52 3.23 5.89 0.27
C PHE A 52 3.79 7.22 0.78
N GLY A 53 4.29 7.28 2.02
CA GLY A 53 4.88 8.47 2.63
C GLY A 53 6.18 8.94 1.96
N GLU A 54 6.93 8.02 1.35
CA GLU A 54 8.18 8.29 0.64
C GLU A 54 7.98 8.56 -0.87
N SER A 55 6.76 8.39 -1.39
CA SER A 55 6.47 8.45 -2.82
C SER A 55 6.48 9.88 -3.39
N ASN A 56 7.44 10.17 -4.28
CA ASN A 56 7.45 11.42 -5.05
C ASN A 56 6.24 11.51 -6.01
N PHE A 57 5.75 10.38 -6.51
CA PHE A 57 4.57 10.32 -7.36
C PHE A 57 3.34 10.84 -6.61
N ILE A 58 3.09 10.32 -5.40
CA ILE A 58 1.97 10.75 -4.56
C ILE A 58 2.14 12.22 -4.15
N LYS A 59 3.35 12.62 -3.75
CA LYS A 59 3.66 14.00 -3.37
C LYS A 59 3.29 14.99 -4.47
N THR A 60 3.65 14.66 -5.72
CA THR A 60 3.43 15.52 -6.89
C THR A 60 1.97 15.55 -7.32
N ASN A 61 1.31 14.39 -7.36
CA ASN A 61 -0.02 14.27 -7.94
C ASN A 61 -1.17 14.54 -6.95
N LEU A 62 -0.99 14.23 -5.66
CA LEU A 62 -2.01 14.41 -4.63
C LEU A 62 -1.69 15.54 -3.64
N GLY A 63 -0.48 16.07 -3.70
CA GLY A 63 0.00 17.13 -2.82
C GLY A 63 0.67 16.60 -1.54
N SER A 64 1.70 17.33 -1.10
CA SER A 64 2.51 16.97 0.07
C SER A 64 1.72 16.96 1.38
N GLU A 65 0.72 17.83 1.53
CA GLU A 65 -0.09 17.90 2.73
C GLU A 65 -0.98 16.65 2.89
N LEU A 66 -1.67 16.25 1.82
CA LEU A 66 -2.49 15.03 1.81
C LEU A 66 -1.61 13.81 2.09
N GLN A 67 -0.48 13.69 1.39
CA GLN A 67 0.47 12.60 1.61
C GLN A 67 0.87 12.50 3.09
N ARG A 68 1.24 13.63 3.70
CA ARG A 68 1.67 13.68 5.11
C ARG A 68 0.54 13.29 6.06
N ILE A 69 -0.64 13.90 5.92
CA ILE A 69 -1.78 13.66 6.83
C ILE A 69 -2.24 12.20 6.73
N TYR A 70 -2.36 11.67 5.50
CA TYR A 70 -2.79 10.30 5.28
C TYR A 70 -1.79 9.30 5.88
N THR A 71 -0.48 9.53 5.67
CA THR A 71 0.59 8.68 6.24
C THR A 71 0.49 8.63 7.76
N LEU A 72 0.47 9.80 8.42
CA LEU A 72 0.38 9.90 9.88
C LEU A 72 -0.88 9.23 10.44
N THR A 73 -2.01 9.39 9.75
CA THR A 73 -3.28 8.78 10.15
C THR A 73 -3.18 7.26 10.12
N LYS A 74 -2.61 6.70 9.05
CA LYS A 74 -2.44 5.25 8.92
C LYS A 74 -1.40 4.68 9.88
N GLU A 75 -0.32 5.39 10.15
CA GLU A 75 0.65 5.01 11.17
C GLU A 75 0.00 4.93 12.56
N GLN A 76 -0.84 5.92 12.91
CA GLN A 76 -1.58 5.90 14.17
C GLN A 76 -2.56 4.72 14.24
N GLU A 77 -3.35 4.47 13.19
CA GLU A 77 -4.26 3.31 13.13
C GLU A 77 -3.51 1.98 13.33
N ILE A 78 -2.36 1.83 12.66
CA ILE A 78 -1.51 0.64 12.75
C ILE A 78 -0.95 0.47 14.17
N ALA A 79 -0.48 1.55 14.78
CA ALA A 79 0.04 1.53 16.15
C ALA A 79 -1.04 1.10 17.15
N GLU A 80 -2.26 1.64 17.01
CA GLU A 80 -3.40 1.27 17.85
C GLU A 80 -3.85 -0.19 17.63
N PHE A 81 -3.79 -0.69 16.39
CA PHE A 81 -4.10 -2.09 16.11
C PHE A 81 -3.10 -3.04 16.79
N ARG A 82 -1.80 -2.74 16.70
CA ARG A 82 -0.72 -3.56 17.29
C ARG A 82 -0.74 -3.64 18.81
N ARG A 83 -1.42 -2.71 19.48
CA ARG A 83 -1.58 -2.72 20.94
C ARG A 83 -2.62 -3.75 21.41
N ARG A 84 -3.40 -4.32 20.49
CA ARG A 84 -4.46 -5.28 20.80
C ARG A 84 -3.91 -6.69 20.69
N ILE A 85 -4.11 -7.47 21.75
CA ILE A 85 -3.86 -8.92 21.72
C ILE A 85 -5.07 -9.56 21.05
N THR A 86 -4.82 -10.31 19.98
CA THR A 86 -5.86 -11.06 19.27
C THR A 86 -6.22 -12.33 20.04
N ALA A 87 -7.42 -12.86 19.79
CA ALA A 87 -7.85 -14.12 20.40
C ALA A 87 -6.91 -15.30 20.03
N LEU A 88 -6.38 -15.30 18.81
CA LEU A 88 -5.42 -16.31 18.35
C LEU A 88 -4.10 -16.25 19.14
N GLU A 89 -3.55 -15.05 19.34
CA GLU A 89 -2.35 -14.88 20.16
C GLU A 89 -2.61 -15.33 21.59
N TYR A 90 -3.75 -14.91 22.17
CA TYR A 90 -4.14 -15.31 23.51
C TYR A 90 -4.23 -16.84 23.68
N GLN A 91 -4.87 -17.53 22.72
CA GLN A 91 -4.98 -18.99 22.71
C GLN A 91 -3.61 -19.67 22.54
N SER A 92 -2.81 -19.19 21.59
CA SER A 92 -1.49 -19.76 21.29
C SER A 92 -0.54 -19.71 22.49
N TYR A 93 -0.61 -18.66 23.32
CA TYR A 93 0.23 -18.56 24.51
C TYR A 93 -0.29 -19.33 25.74
N LEU A 94 -1.60 -19.61 25.83
CA LEU A 94 -2.21 -20.28 26.98
C LEU A 94 -2.44 -21.79 26.79
N GLU A 95 -2.61 -22.27 25.56
CA GLU A 95 -2.76 -23.73 25.29
C GLU A 95 -1.40 -24.45 25.21
N ILE A 96 -0.29 -23.72 25.14
CA ILE A 96 1.08 -24.25 25.20
C ILE A 96 1.56 -24.42 26.66
N LEU A 97 0.82 -23.92 27.65
CA LEU A 97 1.03 -24.14 29.10
C LEU A 97 0.06 -25.19 29.64
#